data_AF-A0A183ARR7-F1
#
_entry.id   AF-A0A183ARR7-F1
#
_cell.length_a   1.000
_cell.length_b   1.000
_cell.length_c   1.000
_cell.angle_alpha   90.00
_cell.angle_beta   90.00
_cell.angle_gamma   90.00
#
_symmetry.space_group_name_H-M   'P 1'
#
loop_
_entity.id
_entity.type
_entity.pdbx_description
1 polymer ?
#
loop_
_entity_poly.entity_id
_entity_poly.type
_entity_poly.pdbx_seq_one_letter_code
_entity_poly.pdbx_strand_id
1 'polypeptide(L)'
;MTDVAKGWTVPPTGSQFSAETTCEYVLTGTEGKTYQLQFQSFTVGASADNCDKSYLQISNDAAYSEQPPNKFCGPNPPANVPMSTGHVLYVKLVVGPDSPDQVSFKATVKEEAPIAGDKCGTKALSMTDVAKGWTVPPTGSQFSAETTCEYVLTGTEGKTYQLQFQSFTVGASADNCDKSYLQISNDAAYSEQPPNKFCGPNPPANVPMSTGHVLYVKLVVGPDSPDQVSFKATVKEESSGAGDKCGTKALTMADVAKGWTVPTTGTQFDASTICEYVLTGTEGKTYELVFSNFTVGASADNCDKSYLQISNDAAYSEQTPIKFCGPTPPANVPSSTGHILYVKLVVGADSPEKVTFSAIAKERFTQSDGVSVRVC
;
A
#
# COMPACT_ATOMS: atom_id res chain seq x y z
N MET A 1 -1.67 0.31 -19.11
CA MET A 1 -0.89 1.19 -20.01
C MET A 1 -1.20 0.98 -21.49
N THR A 2 -1.46 -0.24 -21.96
CA THR A 2 -1.75 -0.53 -23.38
C THR A 2 -2.92 0.28 -23.96
N ASP A 3 -3.98 0.49 -23.17
CA ASP A 3 -5.12 1.29 -23.61
C ASP A 3 -4.84 2.80 -23.54
N VAL A 4 -4.06 3.23 -22.55
CA VAL A 4 -3.58 4.62 -22.45
C VAL A 4 -2.67 4.97 -23.64
N ALA A 5 -1.84 4.02 -24.10
CA ALA A 5 -0.99 4.20 -25.28
C ALA A 5 -1.78 4.46 -26.56
N LYS A 6 -3.02 3.98 -26.65
CA LYS A 6 -3.94 4.24 -27.77
C LYS A 6 -4.68 5.59 -27.64
N GLY A 7 -4.52 6.27 -26.52
CA GLY A 7 -5.15 7.56 -26.21
C GLY A 7 -6.16 7.43 -25.08
N TRP A 8 -5.77 7.90 -23.89
CA TRP A 8 -6.65 8.01 -22.73
C TRP A 8 -7.36 9.37 -22.75
N THR A 9 -8.70 9.34 -22.77
CA THR A 9 -9.54 10.55 -22.76
C THR A 9 -10.37 10.57 -21.49
N VAL A 10 -10.35 11.70 -20.78
CA VAL A 10 -11.06 11.92 -19.53
C VAL A 10 -11.78 13.27 -19.61
N PRO A 11 -13.09 13.36 -19.31
CA PRO A 11 -14.00 12.22 -19.15
C PRO A 11 -14.12 11.43 -20.46
N PRO A 12 -14.62 10.19 -20.44
CA PRO A 12 -14.91 9.43 -21.66
C PRO A 12 -15.82 10.22 -22.62
N THR A 13 -15.67 9.98 -23.93
CA THR A 13 -16.44 10.69 -24.96
C THR A 13 -17.95 10.58 -24.70
N GLY A 14 -18.63 11.73 -24.61
CA GLY A 14 -20.07 11.80 -24.32
C GLY A 14 -20.43 11.84 -22.84
N SER A 15 -19.43 11.89 -21.94
CA SER A 15 -19.62 12.04 -20.49
C SER A 15 -19.18 13.42 -20.01
N GLN A 16 -19.72 13.85 -18.88
CA GLN A 16 -19.33 15.06 -18.17
C GLN A 16 -19.15 14.74 -16.69
N PHE A 17 -18.29 15.50 -16.00
CA PHE A 17 -18.12 15.36 -14.56
C PHE A 17 -19.23 16.11 -13.81
N SER A 18 -19.62 15.59 -12.65
CA SER A 18 -20.34 16.35 -11.64
C SER A 18 -19.38 17.13 -10.76
N ALA A 19 -19.88 18.19 -10.13
CA ALA A 19 -19.17 18.86 -9.04
C ALA A 19 -18.77 17.87 -7.94
N GLU A 20 -17.65 18.14 -7.26
CA GLU A 20 -17.16 17.36 -6.10
C GLU A 20 -16.86 15.89 -6.39
N THR A 21 -16.44 15.59 -7.62
CA THR A 21 -16.08 14.23 -8.05
C THR A 21 -14.61 13.94 -7.77
N THR A 22 -14.29 12.76 -7.21
CA THR A 22 -12.93 12.24 -7.15
C THR A 22 -12.83 10.96 -7.96
N CYS A 23 -11.81 10.84 -8.80
CA CYS A 23 -11.50 9.64 -9.56
C CYS A 23 -10.06 9.22 -9.30
N GLU A 24 -9.85 7.92 -9.12
CA GLU A 24 -8.53 7.36 -8.87
C GLU A 24 -8.24 6.28 -9.91
N TYR A 25 -7.06 6.32 -10.51
CA TYR A 25 -6.64 5.45 -11.58
C TYR A 25 -5.29 4.83 -11.23
N VAL A 26 -5.20 3.51 -11.37
CA VAL A 26 -3.95 2.77 -11.30
C VAL A 26 -3.56 2.36 -12.71
N LEU A 27 -2.49 2.94 -13.23
CA LEU A 27 -1.99 2.66 -14.56
C LEU A 27 -0.83 1.68 -14.47
N THR A 28 -1.09 0.43 -14.81
CA THR A 28 -0.08 -0.64 -14.80
C THR A 28 0.43 -0.91 -16.21
N GLY A 29 1.75 -0.90 -16.38
CA GLY A 29 2.45 -1.22 -17.62
C GLY A 29 3.18 -2.56 -17.55
N THR A 30 3.97 -2.84 -18.57
CA THR A 30 4.93 -3.95 -18.56
C THR A 30 5.99 -3.72 -17.48
N GLU A 31 6.23 -4.75 -16.67
CA GLU A 31 7.29 -4.78 -15.66
C GLU A 31 8.67 -4.48 -16.25
N GLY A 32 9.55 -3.88 -15.44
CA GLY A 32 10.91 -3.52 -15.84
C GLY A 32 11.02 -2.28 -16.73
N LYS A 33 9.90 -1.64 -17.04
CA LYS A 33 9.84 -0.37 -17.78
C LYS A 33 9.29 0.74 -16.91
N THR A 34 9.65 1.96 -17.27
CA THR A 34 9.10 3.17 -16.65
C THR A 34 8.24 3.91 -17.67
N TYR A 35 7.33 4.72 -17.15
CA TYR A 35 6.26 5.35 -17.90
C TYR A 35 6.10 6.79 -17.45
N GLN A 36 5.82 7.68 -18.40
CA GLN A 36 5.43 9.06 -18.13
C GLN A 36 4.20 9.40 -18.97
N LEU A 37 3.22 10.07 -18.36
CA LEU A 37 2.06 10.57 -19.08
C LEU A 37 2.44 11.74 -20.00
N GLN A 38 1.94 11.71 -21.22
CA GLN A 38 2.13 12.71 -22.26
C GLN A 38 0.78 13.31 -22.61
N PHE A 39 0.52 14.53 -22.16
CA PHE A 39 -0.76 15.21 -22.39
C PHE A 39 -0.79 15.86 -23.77
N GLN A 40 -1.74 15.44 -24.60
CA GLN A 40 -2.07 16.04 -25.89
C GLN A 40 -2.99 17.25 -25.72
N SER A 41 -3.88 17.18 -24.73
CA SER A 41 -4.73 18.28 -24.28
C SER A 41 -4.95 18.14 -22.77
N PHE A 42 -5.09 19.27 -22.07
CA PHE A 42 -5.28 19.28 -20.63
C PHE A 42 -6.04 20.54 -20.23
N THR A 43 -7.13 20.36 -19.51
CA THR A 43 -7.90 21.43 -18.89
C THR A 43 -8.43 20.85 -17.59
N VAL A 44 -7.90 21.30 -16.45
CA VAL A 44 -8.37 20.85 -15.13
C VAL A 44 -8.51 22.07 -14.24
N GLY A 45 -9.71 22.62 -14.18
CA GLY A 45 -10.02 23.85 -13.45
C GLY A 45 -9.21 25.06 -13.91
N ALA A 46 -9.22 26.11 -13.09
CA ALA A 46 -8.45 27.32 -13.33
C ALA A 46 -6.97 27.15 -12.95
N SER A 47 -6.09 27.89 -13.62
CA SER A 47 -4.70 28.03 -13.18
C SER A 47 -4.66 28.70 -11.81
N ALA A 48 -4.06 28.01 -10.83
CA ALA A 48 -3.88 28.50 -9.46
C ALA A 48 -2.54 28.00 -8.92
N ASP A 49 -1.93 28.74 -7.99
CA ASP A 49 -0.56 28.49 -7.52
C ASP A 49 -0.37 27.10 -6.87
N ASN A 50 -1.40 26.54 -6.24
CA ASN A 50 -1.34 25.25 -5.53
C ASN A 50 -2.37 24.21 -6.01
N CYS A 51 -3.20 24.54 -6.99
CA CYS A 51 -4.24 23.65 -7.51
C CYS A 51 -5.16 23.07 -6.41
N ASP A 52 -5.68 23.92 -5.52
CA ASP A 52 -6.40 23.47 -4.31
C ASP A 52 -7.86 23.05 -4.55
N LYS A 53 -8.45 23.39 -5.70
CA LYS A 53 -9.86 23.10 -6.02
C LYS A 53 -10.01 21.87 -6.91
N SER A 54 -9.72 22.03 -8.20
CA SER A 54 -9.67 20.94 -9.16
C SER A 54 -8.22 20.68 -9.53
N TYR A 55 -7.79 19.42 -9.49
CA TYR A 55 -6.42 19.05 -9.81
C TYR A 55 -6.32 17.61 -10.29
N LEU A 56 -5.29 17.36 -11.10
CA LEU A 56 -4.79 16.04 -11.40
C LEU A 56 -3.50 15.84 -10.60
N GLN A 57 -3.45 14.83 -9.74
CA GLN A 57 -2.25 14.42 -9.03
C GLN A 57 -1.70 13.14 -9.65
N ILE A 58 -0.40 13.09 -9.90
CA ILE A 58 0.27 11.92 -10.50
C ILE A 58 1.41 11.50 -9.57
N SER A 59 1.29 10.31 -8.98
CA SER A 59 2.37 9.70 -8.19
C SER A 59 3.26 8.83 -9.08
N ASN A 60 4.58 8.99 -8.93
CA ASN A 60 5.60 8.23 -9.63
C ASN A 60 5.81 6.80 -9.08
N ASP A 61 5.19 6.44 -7.96
CA ASP A 61 5.28 5.13 -7.33
C ASP A 61 3.91 4.51 -7.02
N ALA A 62 3.92 3.21 -6.74
CA ALA A 62 2.73 2.43 -6.39
C ALA A 62 2.23 2.67 -4.95
N ALA A 63 3.06 3.27 -4.09
CA ALA A 63 2.76 3.51 -2.68
C ALA A 63 2.03 4.85 -2.45
N TYR A 64 1.85 5.65 -3.50
CA TYR A 64 1.29 7.00 -3.43
C TYR A 64 2.04 7.88 -2.42
N SER A 65 3.38 7.76 -2.38
CA SER A 65 4.19 8.27 -1.27
C SER A 65 4.71 9.71 -1.45
N GLU A 66 4.39 10.37 -2.57
CA GLU A 66 5.04 11.63 -2.94
C GLU A 66 4.75 12.81 -1.98
N GLN A 67 5.84 13.43 -1.53
CA GLN A 67 5.87 14.73 -0.84
C GLN A 67 7.00 15.60 -1.44
N PRO A 68 6.73 16.79 -2.02
CA PRO A 68 5.41 17.39 -2.21
C PRO A 68 4.58 16.70 -3.31
N PRO A 69 3.24 16.81 -3.28
CA PRO A 69 2.36 16.16 -4.26
C PRO A 69 2.47 16.82 -5.63
N ASN A 70 2.70 16.02 -6.68
CA ASN A 70 2.70 16.48 -8.07
C ASN A 70 1.27 16.79 -8.57
N LYS A 71 0.75 17.97 -8.18
CA LYS A 71 -0.58 18.47 -8.59
C LYS A 71 -0.49 19.36 -9.82
N PHE A 72 -1.43 19.18 -10.74
CA PHE A 72 -1.54 19.92 -11.99
C PHE A 72 -2.97 20.45 -12.18
N CYS A 73 -3.09 21.71 -12.57
CA CYS A 73 -4.34 22.39 -12.89
C CYS A 73 -4.13 23.49 -13.92
N GLY A 74 -5.23 23.97 -14.51
CA GLY A 74 -5.23 24.99 -15.54
C GLY A 74 -5.49 24.46 -16.95
N PRO A 75 -5.41 25.33 -17.97
CA PRO A 75 -5.93 25.06 -19.31
C PRO A 75 -4.88 24.50 -20.29
N ASN A 76 -3.67 24.20 -19.83
CA ASN A 76 -2.56 23.78 -20.69
C ASN A 76 -1.88 22.52 -20.16
N PRO A 77 -1.35 21.64 -21.03
CA PRO A 77 -0.54 20.50 -20.64
C PRO A 77 0.58 20.87 -19.66
N PRO A 78 0.73 20.15 -18.53
CA PRO A 78 1.81 20.41 -17.59
C PRO A 78 3.17 20.05 -18.19
N ALA A 79 4.18 20.89 -17.96
CA ALA A 79 5.53 20.68 -18.49
C ALA A 79 6.36 19.63 -17.71
N ASN A 80 6.09 19.47 -16.41
CA ASN A 80 6.91 18.69 -15.49
C ASN A 80 6.16 17.46 -14.96
N VAL A 81 5.60 16.64 -15.85
CA VAL A 81 4.97 15.37 -15.44
C VAL A 81 6.06 14.41 -14.95
N PRO A 82 5.94 13.78 -13.78
CA PRO A 82 6.96 12.86 -13.29
C PRO A 82 7.07 11.59 -14.14
N MET A 83 8.28 11.04 -14.23
CA MET A 83 8.54 9.69 -14.73
C MET A 83 8.27 8.70 -13.59
N SER A 84 7.62 7.57 -13.87
CA SER A 84 7.44 6.53 -12.87
C SER A 84 8.78 5.90 -12.43
N THR A 85 8.83 5.47 -11.18
CA THR A 85 9.96 4.72 -10.60
C THR A 85 9.88 3.22 -10.91
N GLY A 86 8.71 2.75 -11.37
CA GLY A 86 8.47 1.36 -11.78
C GLY A 86 7.41 1.26 -12.87
N HIS A 87 6.72 0.13 -12.95
CA HIS A 87 5.73 -0.13 -13.99
C HIS A 87 4.31 0.34 -13.63
N VAL A 88 4.15 1.01 -12.48
CA VAL A 88 2.86 1.51 -11.97
C VAL A 88 2.93 3.03 -11.82
N LEU A 89 1.87 3.70 -12.28
CA LEU A 89 1.58 5.10 -11.95
C LEU A 89 0.23 5.17 -11.26
N TYR A 90 0.13 5.97 -10.21
CA TYR A 90 -1.15 6.29 -9.59
C TYR A 90 -1.57 7.71 -9.96
N VAL A 91 -2.81 7.87 -10.39
CA VAL A 91 -3.35 9.15 -10.83
C VAL A 91 -4.66 9.43 -10.09
N LYS A 92 -4.74 10.59 -9.44
CA LYS A 92 -5.96 11.05 -8.75
C LYS A 92 -6.45 12.34 -9.37
N LEU A 93 -7.68 12.34 -9.85
CA LEU A 93 -8.39 13.52 -10.32
C LEU A 93 -9.37 13.96 -9.25
N VAL A 94 -9.31 15.23 -8.87
CA VAL A 94 -10.31 15.88 -8.01
C VAL A 94 -10.96 17.01 -8.81
N VAL A 95 -12.29 17.02 -8.81
CA VAL A 95 -13.14 18.02 -9.45
C VAL A 95 -13.81 18.84 -8.37
N GLY A 96 -13.43 20.11 -8.25
CA GLY A 96 -14.04 21.04 -7.30
C GLY A 96 -15.45 21.49 -7.71
N PRO A 97 -16.14 22.24 -6.84
CA PRO A 97 -17.54 22.62 -7.04
C PRO A 97 -17.76 23.66 -8.15
N ASP A 98 -16.75 24.46 -8.48
CA ASP A 98 -16.95 25.68 -9.29
C ASP A 98 -16.87 25.46 -10.81
N SER A 99 -16.18 24.41 -11.27
CA SER A 99 -15.86 24.22 -12.69
C SER A 99 -15.87 22.76 -13.17
N PRO A 100 -16.95 21.98 -12.94
CA PRO A 100 -17.01 20.59 -13.40
C PRO A 100 -16.91 20.45 -14.93
N ASP A 101 -17.39 21.45 -15.67
CA ASP A 101 -17.31 21.51 -17.14
C ASP A 101 -15.90 21.85 -17.68
N GLN A 102 -14.97 22.25 -16.82
CA GLN A 102 -13.59 22.59 -17.19
C GLN A 102 -12.60 21.52 -16.76
N VAL A 103 -13.04 20.25 -16.78
CA VAL A 103 -12.19 19.10 -16.49
C VAL A 103 -12.23 18.17 -17.68
N SER A 104 -11.22 18.27 -18.53
CA SER A 104 -10.98 17.33 -19.62
C SER A 104 -9.49 17.23 -19.94
N PHE A 105 -8.99 16.03 -20.21
CA PHE A 105 -7.66 15.83 -20.75
C PHE A 105 -7.61 14.64 -21.69
N LYS A 106 -6.64 14.69 -22.61
CA LYS A 106 -6.26 13.57 -23.45
C LYS A 106 -4.78 13.30 -23.27
N ALA A 107 -4.43 12.09 -22.87
CA ALA A 107 -3.06 11.69 -22.61
C ALA A 107 -2.70 10.40 -23.34
N THR A 108 -1.43 10.25 -23.66
CA THR A 108 -0.78 8.99 -24.02
C THR A 108 0.27 8.67 -22.97
N VAL A 109 0.90 7.50 -23.06
CA VAL A 109 2.04 7.16 -22.23
C VAL A 109 3.30 7.10 -23.10
N LYS A 110 4.38 7.74 -22.63
CA LYS A 110 5.73 7.47 -23.12
C LYS A 110 6.30 6.36 -22.26
N GLU A 111 6.57 5.24 -22.90
CA GLU A 111 7.35 4.15 -22.32
C GLU A 111 8.83 4.46 -22.53
N GLU A 112 9.64 4.36 -21.48
CA GLU A 112 11.09 4.27 -21.63
C GLU A 112 11.55 2.86 -21.29
N ALA A 113 12.39 2.31 -22.17
CA ALA A 113 13.16 1.12 -21.88
C ALA A 113 14.06 1.40 -20.66
N PRO A 114 14.43 0.37 -19.87
CA PRO A 114 15.39 0.55 -18.79
C PRO A 114 16.63 1.29 -19.28
N ILE A 115 17.15 2.20 -18.46
CA ILE A 115 18.34 3.00 -18.76
C ILE A 115 19.44 2.06 -19.27
N ALA A 116 19.91 2.29 -20.50
CA ALA A 116 20.99 1.51 -21.10
C ALA A 116 22.23 1.60 -20.19
N GLY A 117 22.59 0.48 -19.55
CA GLY A 117 23.66 0.41 -18.54
C GLY A 117 23.19 -0.11 -17.18
N ASP A 118 21.89 -0.14 -16.92
CA ASP A 118 21.34 -0.67 -15.67
C ASP A 118 21.33 -2.21 -15.67
N LYS A 119 22.46 -2.80 -15.26
CA LYS A 119 22.62 -4.25 -15.08
C LYS A 119 21.89 -4.77 -13.83
N CYS A 120 21.22 -3.89 -13.08
CA CYS A 120 20.42 -4.27 -11.92
C CYS A 120 19.12 -4.99 -12.31
N GLY A 121 18.63 -4.83 -13.54
CA GLY A 121 17.33 -5.38 -13.95
C GLY A 121 16.16 -4.64 -13.28
N THR A 122 15.04 -5.34 -13.06
CA THR A 122 13.83 -4.76 -12.46
C THR A 122 14.05 -4.45 -10.98
N LYS A 123 13.86 -3.19 -10.58
CA LYS A 123 14.06 -2.72 -9.19
C LYS A 123 12.84 -2.90 -8.29
N ALA A 124 11.62 -2.83 -8.83
CA ALA A 124 10.40 -3.10 -8.08
C ALA A 124 9.82 -4.46 -8.49
N LEU A 125 9.83 -5.44 -7.58
CA LEU A 125 9.48 -6.83 -7.87
C LEU A 125 8.37 -7.28 -6.93
N SER A 126 7.47 -8.13 -7.43
CA SER A 126 6.51 -8.82 -6.57
C SER A 126 7.14 -10.07 -5.96
N MET A 127 6.75 -10.44 -4.74
CA MET A 127 7.24 -11.69 -4.12
C MET A 127 6.84 -12.93 -4.93
N THR A 128 5.72 -12.88 -5.68
CA THR A 128 5.30 -13.98 -6.54
C THR A 128 6.21 -14.15 -7.76
N ASP A 129 6.81 -13.07 -8.27
CA ASP A 129 7.82 -13.14 -9.33
C ASP A 129 9.18 -13.57 -8.79
N VAL A 130 9.56 -13.09 -7.61
CA VAL A 130 10.79 -13.56 -6.94
C VAL A 130 10.70 -15.07 -6.65
N ALA A 131 9.52 -15.58 -6.28
CA ALA A 131 9.28 -17.00 -6.07
C ALA A 131 9.53 -17.87 -7.32
N LYS A 132 9.40 -17.31 -8.53
CA LYS A 132 9.72 -18.00 -9.80
C LYS A 132 11.23 -18.07 -10.08
N GLY A 133 12.04 -17.32 -9.33
CA GLY A 133 13.49 -17.25 -9.46
C GLY A 133 13.97 -15.88 -9.92
N TRP A 134 14.47 -15.09 -8.98
CA TRP A 134 15.06 -13.78 -9.21
C TRP A 134 16.57 -13.91 -9.42
N THR A 135 17.09 -13.39 -10.54
CA THR A 135 18.52 -13.43 -10.88
C THR A 135 19.05 -12.01 -11.06
N VAL A 136 20.18 -11.71 -10.41
CA VAL A 136 20.90 -10.44 -10.55
C VAL A 136 22.38 -10.74 -10.80
N PRO A 137 23.01 -10.15 -11.84
CA PRO A 137 22.37 -9.42 -12.92
C PRO A 137 21.45 -10.35 -13.74
N PRO A 138 20.55 -9.81 -14.59
CA PRO A 138 19.71 -10.63 -15.45
C PRO A 138 20.52 -11.61 -16.30
N THR A 139 19.98 -12.80 -16.57
CA THR A 139 20.68 -13.86 -17.31
C THR A 139 21.27 -13.34 -18.63
N GLY A 140 22.54 -13.67 -18.89
CA GLY A 140 23.28 -13.18 -20.06
C GLY A 140 23.88 -11.79 -19.90
N SER A 141 23.75 -11.16 -18.72
CA SER A 141 24.45 -9.95 -18.34
C SER A 141 25.48 -10.21 -17.24
N GLN A 142 26.42 -9.27 -17.12
CA GLN A 142 27.42 -9.17 -16.05
C GLN A 142 27.64 -7.69 -15.72
N PHE A 143 28.04 -7.38 -14.49
CA PHE A 143 28.49 -6.03 -14.16
C PHE A 143 29.90 -5.82 -14.72
N SER A 144 30.20 -4.61 -15.19
CA SER A 144 31.52 -4.28 -15.77
C SER A 144 32.24 -3.16 -15.01
N ALA A 145 31.57 -2.58 -14.01
CA ALA A 145 32.05 -1.46 -13.22
C ALA A 145 31.29 -1.42 -11.89
N GLU A 146 31.75 -0.54 -10.99
CA GLU A 146 31.06 -0.26 -9.74
C GLU A 146 29.61 0.12 -10.00
N THR A 147 28.70 -0.55 -9.31
CA THR A 147 27.26 -0.42 -9.52
C THR A 147 26.55 -0.54 -8.19
N THR A 148 25.57 0.32 -7.94
CA THR A 148 24.66 0.17 -6.80
C THR A 148 23.26 -0.06 -7.32
N CYS A 149 22.65 -1.14 -6.89
CA CYS A 149 21.28 -1.51 -7.19
C CYS A 149 20.47 -1.49 -5.91
N GLU A 150 19.31 -0.86 -5.93
CA GLU A 150 18.35 -0.87 -4.83
C GLU A 150 17.03 -1.42 -5.35
N TYR A 151 16.47 -2.36 -4.61
CA TYR A 151 15.29 -3.12 -4.97
C TYR A 151 14.24 -3.00 -3.86
N VAL A 152 12.98 -2.99 -4.27
CA VAL A 152 11.82 -3.08 -3.38
C VAL A 152 11.05 -4.34 -3.78
N LEU A 153 10.93 -5.27 -2.85
CA LEU A 153 10.18 -6.51 -3.01
C LEU A 153 8.86 -6.38 -2.23
N THR A 154 7.73 -6.51 -2.92
CA THR A 154 6.40 -6.37 -2.30
C THR A 154 5.62 -7.67 -2.42
N GLY A 155 5.18 -8.20 -1.28
CA GLY A 155 4.36 -9.40 -1.19
C GLY A 155 2.94 -9.10 -0.71
N THR A 156 2.24 -10.17 -0.35
CA THR A 156 0.89 -10.09 0.19
C THR A 156 0.93 -9.50 1.60
N GLU A 157 0.04 -8.55 1.90
CA GLU A 157 -0.11 -8.02 3.25
C GLU A 157 -0.36 -9.14 4.30
N GLY A 158 0.18 -8.96 5.50
CA GLY A 158 0.10 -9.96 6.58
C GLY A 158 0.99 -11.19 6.39
N LYS A 159 1.84 -11.19 5.35
CA LYS A 159 2.89 -12.20 5.15
C LYS A 159 4.26 -11.62 5.44
N THR A 160 5.16 -12.50 5.82
CA THR A 160 6.59 -12.19 5.87
C THR A 160 7.33 -13.09 4.89
N TYR A 161 8.51 -12.63 4.50
CA TYR A 161 9.29 -13.23 3.43
C TYR A 161 10.75 -13.32 3.85
N GLN A 162 11.39 -14.44 3.53
CA GLN A 162 12.84 -14.62 3.64
C GLN A 162 13.38 -14.96 2.27
N LEU A 163 14.45 -14.28 1.86
CA LEU A 163 15.16 -14.63 0.62
C LEU A 163 15.88 -15.96 0.80
N GLN A 164 15.72 -16.85 -0.19
CA GLN A 164 16.38 -18.15 -0.28
C GLN A 164 17.32 -18.14 -1.47
N PHE A 165 18.62 -18.05 -1.22
CA PHE A 165 19.63 -18.02 -2.29
C PHE A 165 19.90 -19.44 -2.81
N GLN A 166 19.65 -19.63 -4.11
CA GLN A 166 20.02 -20.83 -4.86
C GLN A 166 21.50 -20.75 -5.30
N SER A 167 21.96 -19.55 -5.65
CA SER A 167 23.36 -19.23 -5.89
C SER A 167 23.66 -17.83 -5.35
N PHE A 168 24.89 -17.61 -4.90
CA PHE A 168 25.31 -16.33 -4.36
C PHE A 168 26.82 -16.17 -4.52
N THR A 169 27.24 -15.12 -5.21
CA THR A 169 28.64 -14.73 -5.38
C THR A 169 28.67 -13.21 -5.36
N VAL A 170 28.97 -12.62 -4.21
CA VAL A 170 29.00 -11.15 -4.05
C VAL A 170 30.29 -10.77 -3.34
N GLY A 171 31.30 -10.36 -4.10
CA GLY A 171 32.61 -10.00 -3.56
C GLY A 171 33.37 -11.15 -2.88
N ALA A 172 34.54 -10.82 -2.33
CA ALA A 172 35.31 -11.74 -1.50
C ALA A 172 34.69 -11.87 -0.11
N SER A 173 34.86 -13.04 0.51
CA SER A 173 34.57 -13.25 1.93
C SER A 173 35.64 -12.55 2.78
N ALA A 174 35.49 -11.23 2.96
CA ALA A 174 36.29 -10.40 3.85
C ALA A 174 35.49 -10.07 5.13
N ASP A 175 36.18 -9.75 6.23
CA ASP A 175 35.60 -9.72 7.59
C ASP A 175 34.36 -8.80 7.77
N ASN A 176 34.10 -7.84 6.89
CA ASN A 176 32.97 -6.89 7.03
C ASN A 176 32.16 -6.59 5.74
N CYS A 177 32.43 -7.27 4.62
CA CYS A 177 31.73 -7.00 3.36
C CYS A 177 31.77 -5.51 2.91
N ASP A 178 32.94 -4.87 3.01
CA ASP A 178 33.04 -3.40 2.84
C ASP A 178 33.00 -2.92 1.39
N LYS A 179 33.40 -3.77 0.43
CA LYS A 179 33.52 -3.39 -0.99
C LYS A 179 32.29 -3.77 -1.82
N SER A 180 32.00 -5.06 -1.87
CA SER A 180 30.82 -5.59 -2.54
C SER A 180 29.98 -6.33 -1.51
N TYR A 181 28.69 -6.02 -1.45
CA TYR A 181 27.77 -6.63 -0.49
C TYR A 181 26.33 -6.57 -0.98
N LEU A 182 25.55 -7.54 -0.52
CA LEU A 182 24.10 -7.50 -0.55
C LEU A 182 23.60 -7.17 0.85
N GLN A 183 22.80 -6.12 0.99
CA GLN A 183 22.14 -5.75 2.24
C GLN A 183 20.63 -5.98 2.10
N ILE A 184 20.03 -6.61 3.09
CA ILE A 184 18.58 -6.89 3.13
C ILE A 184 18.02 -6.16 4.33
N SER A 185 16.92 -5.41 4.16
CA SER A 185 16.33 -4.59 5.23
C SER A 185 14.81 -4.52 5.17
N ASN A 186 14.20 -4.23 6.31
CA ASN A 186 12.76 -3.95 6.44
C ASN A 186 12.40 -2.49 6.18
N ASP A 187 13.38 -1.59 6.03
CA ASP A 187 13.17 -0.16 5.79
C ASP A 187 14.03 0.37 4.63
N ALA A 188 13.53 1.40 3.96
CA ALA A 188 14.21 1.99 2.80
C ALA A 188 15.49 2.76 3.15
N ALA A 189 15.67 3.14 4.42
CA ALA A 189 16.88 3.81 4.89
C ALA A 189 18.00 2.83 5.25
N TYR A 190 17.74 1.51 5.20
CA TYR A 190 18.68 0.45 5.56
C TYR A 190 19.29 0.66 6.96
N SER A 191 18.45 1.09 7.90
CA SER A 191 18.87 1.66 9.19
C SER A 191 19.22 0.62 10.28
N GLU A 192 19.01 -0.67 10.02
CA GLU A 192 19.20 -1.78 10.95
C GLU A 192 20.61 -1.82 11.58
N GLN A 193 20.66 -2.12 12.88
CA GLN A 193 21.90 -2.26 13.66
C GLN A 193 21.90 -3.59 14.44
N PRO A 194 22.88 -4.49 14.22
CA PRO A 194 23.90 -4.42 13.16
C PRO A 194 23.30 -4.55 11.75
N PRO A 195 23.96 -4.02 10.71
CA PRO A 195 23.46 -4.10 9.34
C PRO A 195 23.54 -5.54 8.80
N ASN A 196 22.45 -6.00 8.17
CA ASN A 196 22.35 -7.31 7.53
C ASN A 196 23.06 -7.34 6.16
N LYS A 197 24.40 -7.25 6.17
CA LYS A 197 25.25 -7.30 4.97
C LYS A 197 25.79 -8.71 4.72
N PHE A 198 25.77 -9.12 3.47
CA PHE A 198 26.21 -10.44 3.01
C PHE A 198 27.18 -10.32 1.84
N CYS A 199 28.26 -11.08 1.87
CA CYS A 199 29.25 -11.19 0.82
C CYS A 199 29.93 -12.57 0.84
N GLY A 200 30.67 -12.89 -0.21
CA GLY A 200 31.38 -14.14 -0.38
C GLY A 200 30.84 -15.02 -1.52
N PRO A 201 31.45 -16.19 -1.72
CA PRO A 201 31.18 -17.05 -2.88
C PRO A 201 30.05 -18.06 -2.67
N ASN A 202 29.37 -18.05 -1.52
CA ASN A 202 28.33 -19.02 -1.18
C ASN A 202 27.10 -18.34 -0.55
N PRO A 203 25.91 -18.94 -0.66
CA PRO A 203 24.70 -18.48 0.03
C PRO A 203 24.94 -18.20 1.52
N PRO A 204 24.51 -17.04 2.04
CA PRO A 204 24.61 -16.75 3.48
C PRO A 204 23.71 -17.70 4.28
N ALA A 205 24.21 -18.20 5.41
CA ALA A 205 23.49 -19.17 6.23
C ALA A 205 22.28 -18.57 6.97
N ASN A 206 22.37 -17.29 7.36
CA ASN A 206 21.40 -16.63 8.24
C ASN A 206 20.80 -15.39 7.59
N VAL A 207 19.98 -15.59 6.55
CA VAL A 207 19.19 -14.50 5.95
C VAL A 207 18.03 -14.14 6.89
N PRO A 208 17.78 -12.86 7.22
CA PRO A 208 16.67 -12.48 8.09
C PRO A 208 15.31 -12.75 7.42
N MET A 209 14.32 -13.08 8.26
CA MET A 209 12.91 -13.01 7.86
C MET A 209 12.47 -11.54 7.92
N SER A 210 11.66 -11.10 6.96
CA SER A 210 11.09 -9.77 7.02
C SER A 210 10.12 -9.62 8.20
N THR A 211 9.90 -8.38 8.63
CA THR A 211 8.91 -8.01 9.65
C THR A 211 7.55 -7.64 9.05
N GLY A 212 7.46 -7.53 7.72
CA GLY A 212 6.24 -7.24 7.00
C GLY A 212 6.28 -7.72 5.56
N HIS A 213 5.31 -7.27 4.76
CA HIS A 213 5.15 -7.70 3.37
C HIS A 213 6.08 -6.98 2.38
N VAL A 214 6.90 -6.03 2.84
CA VAL A 214 7.88 -5.30 2.02
C VAL A 214 9.28 -5.62 2.51
N LEU A 215 10.19 -5.88 1.57
CA LEU A 215 11.62 -6.03 1.80
C LEU A 215 12.40 -5.08 0.88
N TYR A 216 13.40 -4.43 1.43
CA TYR A 216 14.34 -3.59 0.71
C TYR A 216 15.66 -4.35 0.55
N VAL A 217 16.19 -4.38 -0.67
CA VAL A 217 17.45 -5.09 -0.96
C VAL A 217 18.38 -4.14 -1.68
N LYS A 218 19.60 -3.99 -1.17
CA LYS A 218 20.65 -3.16 -1.78
C LYS A 218 21.84 -4.02 -2.15
N LEU A 219 22.17 -4.07 -3.43
CA LEU A 219 23.41 -4.65 -3.91
C LEU A 219 24.40 -3.52 -4.21
N VAL A 220 25.55 -3.57 -3.56
CA VAL A 220 26.71 -2.75 -3.93
C VAL A 220 27.75 -3.66 -4.57
N VAL A 221 28.13 -3.31 -5.80
CA VAL A 221 29.20 -3.95 -6.57
C VAL A 221 30.40 -3.01 -6.52
N GLY A 222 31.46 -3.43 -5.84
CA GLY A 222 32.73 -2.73 -5.80
C GLY A 222 33.60 -2.99 -7.04
N PRO A 223 34.82 -2.44 -7.06
CA PRO A 223 35.70 -2.48 -8.23
C PRO A 223 36.41 -3.83 -8.41
N ASP A 224 36.41 -4.68 -7.38
CA ASP A 224 37.09 -5.98 -7.41
C ASP A 224 36.17 -7.05 -8.02
N SER A 225 36.53 -7.51 -9.22
CA SER A 225 35.82 -8.57 -9.96
C SER A 225 34.30 -8.33 -10.12
N PRO A 226 33.88 -7.16 -10.65
CA PRO A 226 32.45 -6.84 -10.80
C PRO A 226 31.71 -7.85 -11.67
N ASP A 227 32.38 -8.42 -12.67
CA ASP A 227 31.87 -9.44 -13.59
C ASP A 227 31.46 -10.75 -12.90
N GLN A 228 32.04 -11.03 -11.72
CA GLN A 228 31.75 -12.23 -10.94
C GLN A 228 30.56 -12.04 -9.99
N VAL A 229 30.11 -10.79 -9.77
CA VAL A 229 29.03 -10.52 -8.83
C VAL A 229 27.69 -10.98 -9.41
N SER A 230 27.11 -11.99 -8.80
CA SER A 230 25.80 -12.52 -9.17
C SER A 230 25.11 -13.24 -8.01
N PHE A 231 23.78 -13.26 -8.02
CA PHE A 231 23.00 -14.14 -7.16
C PHE A 231 21.72 -14.59 -7.87
N LYS A 232 21.22 -15.74 -7.44
CA LYS A 232 19.88 -16.22 -7.77
C LYS A 232 19.14 -16.55 -6.49
N ALA A 233 17.98 -15.96 -6.29
CA ALA A 233 17.17 -16.13 -5.10
C ALA A 233 15.71 -16.48 -5.42
N THR A 234 15.07 -17.19 -4.51
CA THR A 234 13.62 -17.30 -4.39
C THR A 234 13.19 -16.71 -3.06
N VAL A 235 11.91 -16.75 -2.74
CA VAL A 235 11.39 -16.34 -1.42
C VAL A 235 10.69 -17.50 -0.75
N LYS A 236 10.91 -17.62 0.55
CA LYS A 236 10.05 -18.37 1.45
C LYS A 236 9.01 -17.40 1.99
N GLU A 237 7.75 -17.63 1.63
CA GLU A 237 6.64 -16.96 2.30
C GLU A 237 6.33 -17.71 3.59
N GLU A 238 6.15 -16.98 4.68
CA GLU A 238 5.42 -17.48 5.83
C GLU A 238 4.28 -16.52 6.14
N SER A 239 3.20 -17.06 6.69
CA SER A 239 2.31 -16.23 7.49
C SER A 239 3.16 -15.63 8.60
N SER A 240 3.12 -14.30 8.76
CA SER A 240 3.97 -13.59 9.71
C SER A 240 3.98 -14.29 11.07
N GLY A 241 5.05 -15.04 11.36
CA GLY A 241 5.21 -15.84 12.58
C GLY A 241 5.39 -14.99 13.84
N ALA A 242 5.57 -13.68 13.68
CA ALA A 242 5.19 -12.68 14.67
C ALA A 242 3.73 -12.32 14.41
N GLY A 243 2.81 -13.07 15.03
CA GLY A 243 1.40 -13.11 14.66
C GLY A 243 0.76 -11.73 14.51
N ASP A 244 0.25 -11.42 13.31
CA ASP A 244 -0.77 -10.39 13.17
C ASP A 244 -2.08 -10.94 13.75
N LYS A 245 -2.24 -10.71 15.06
CA LYS A 245 -3.41 -11.11 15.84
C LYS A 245 -4.63 -10.31 15.43
N CYS A 246 -4.43 -9.19 14.73
CA CYS A 246 -5.50 -8.37 14.19
C CYS A 246 -6.15 -9.03 12.97
N GLY A 247 -5.44 -9.89 12.24
CA GLY A 247 -5.91 -10.44 10.97
C GLY A 247 -5.98 -9.38 9.86
N THR A 248 -6.81 -9.61 8.85
CA THR A 248 -6.98 -8.69 7.72
C THR A 248 -7.53 -7.33 8.18
N LYS A 249 -6.81 -6.25 7.85
CA LYS A 249 -7.14 -4.88 8.27
C LYS A 249 -8.08 -4.15 7.28
N ALA A 250 -7.95 -4.42 5.98
CA ALA A 250 -8.88 -3.93 4.97
C ALA A 250 -9.93 -5.01 4.65
N LEU A 251 -11.17 -4.80 5.11
CA LEU A 251 -12.25 -5.77 5.01
C LEU A 251 -13.42 -5.19 4.21
N THR A 252 -14.16 -6.05 3.49
CA THR A 252 -15.43 -5.64 2.90
C THR A 252 -16.59 -5.88 3.87
N MET A 253 -17.63 -5.06 3.84
CA MET A 253 -18.84 -5.30 4.65
C MET A 253 -19.47 -6.67 4.35
N ALA A 254 -19.33 -7.16 3.12
CA ALA A 254 -19.80 -8.49 2.71
C ALA A 254 -19.01 -9.62 3.39
N ASP A 255 -17.71 -9.45 3.61
CA ASP A 255 -16.91 -10.42 4.34
C ASP A 255 -17.18 -10.37 5.83
N VAL A 256 -17.34 -9.16 6.40
CA VAL A 256 -17.76 -9.00 7.81
C VAL A 256 -19.14 -9.63 8.04
N ALA A 257 -20.07 -9.53 7.09
CA ALA A 257 -21.39 -10.15 7.18
C ALA A 257 -21.36 -11.69 7.28
N LYS A 258 -20.30 -12.35 6.79
CA LYS A 258 -20.10 -13.80 6.91
C LYS A 258 -19.57 -14.22 8.29
N GLY A 259 -19.15 -13.26 9.11
CA GLY A 259 -18.58 -13.48 10.44
C GLY A 259 -17.15 -12.96 10.52
N TRP A 260 -16.95 -11.88 11.27
CA TRP A 260 -15.65 -11.30 11.58
C TRP A 260 -15.26 -11.61 13.02
N THR A 261 -14.05 -12.13 13.23
CA THR A 261 -13.54 -12.52 14.56
C THR A 261 -12.13 -11.99 14.78
N VAL A 262 -11.92 -11.40 15.96
CA VAL A 262 -10.63 -10.87 16.42
C VAL A 262 -10.39 -11.36 17.85
N PRO A 263 -9.20 -11.84 18.22
CA PRO A 263 -8.06 -12.09 17.34
C PRO A 263 -8.37 -13.26 16.39
N THR A 264 -7.50 -13.48 15.41
CA THR A 264 -7.63 -14.63 14.50
C THR A 264 -7.56 -15.95 15.28
N THR A 265 -8.36 -16.95 14.86
CA THR A 265 -8.48 -18.23 15.57
C THR A 265 -7.12 -18.86 15.87
N GLY A 266 -6.89 -19.19 17.15
CA GLY A 266 -5.63 -19.78 17.60
C GLY A 266 -4.54 -18.77 17.96
N THR A 267 -4.84 -17.47 17.95
CA THR A 267 -3.92 -16.41 18.38
C THR A 267 -4.43 -15.67 19.63
N GLN A 268 -3.53 -15.09 20.42
CA GLN A 268 -3.85 -14.28 21.61
C GLN A 268 -3.00 -13.02 21.63
N PHE A 269 -3.59 -11.85 21.92
CA PHE A 269 -2.89 -10.56 21.98
C PHE A 269 -1.71 -10.55 22.97
N ASP A 270 -0.67 -9.79 22.62
CA ASP A 270 0.39 -9.41 23.58
C ASP A 270 0.07 -8.01 24.09
N ALA A 271 0.70 -7.62 25.19
CA ALA A 271 0.56 -6.27 25.75
C ALA A 271 0.88 -5.19 24.69
N SER A 272 0.09 -4.12 24.69
CA SER A 272 0.31 -2.92 23.85
C SER A 272 0.07 -3.12 22.35
N THR A 273 -0.81 -4.05 21.96
CA THR A 273 -1.19 -4.24 20.55
C THR A 273 -2.20 -3.17 20.10
N ILE A 274 -2.02 -2.60 18.91
CA ILE A 274 -2.99 -1.70 18.27
C ILE A 274 -3.36 -2.28 16.90
N CYS A 275 -4.66 -2.46 16.65
CA CYS A 275 -5.21 -2.85 15.36
C CYS A 275 -6.07 -1.72 14.81
N GLU A 276 -5.88 -1.37 13.55
CA GLU A 276 -6.73 -0.40 12.84
C GLU A 276 -7.28 -1.07 11.59
N TYR A 277 -8.59 -1.02 11.43
CA TYR A 277 -9.34 -1.67 10.36
C TYR A 277 -10.10 -0.63 9.55
N VAL A 278 -10.23 -0.90 8.26
CA VAL A 278 -11.08 -0.16 7.32
C VAL A 278 -12.10 -1.14 6.76
N LEU A 279 -13.38 -0.88 7.03
CA LEU A 279 -14.50 -1.69 6.54
C LEU A 279 -15.16 -0.94 5.40
N THR A 280 -15.12 -1.49 4.19
CA THR A 280 -15.66 -0.85 2.98
C THR A 280 -16.88 -1.61 2.48
N GLY A 281 -18.00 -0.91 2.38
CA GLY A 281 -19.26 -1.39 1.81
C GLY A 281 -19.53 -0.81 0.43
N THR A 282 -20.75 -1.00 -0.05
CA THR A 282 -21.22 -0.43 -1.31
C THR A 282 -21.53 1.06 -1.11
N GLU A 283 -21.12 1.89 -2.06
CA GLU A 283 -21.44 3.33 -2.08
C GLU A 283 -22.95 3.58 -1.96
N GLY A 284 -23.32 4.68 -1.28
CA GLY A 284 -24.70 5.06 -1.02
C GLY A 284 -25.40 4.24 0.08
N LYS A 285 -24.75 3.22 0.64
CA LYS A 285 -25.29 2.41 1.73
C LYS A 285 -24.65 2.76 3.07
N THR A 286 -25.39 2.49 4.14
CA THR A 286 -24.92 2.59 5.51
C THR A 286 -24.99 1.24 6.21
N TYR A 287 -24.16 1.07 7.22
CA TYR A 287 -23.90 -0.20 7.87
C TYR A 287 -23.90 -0.05 9.38
N GLU A 288 -24.39 -1.08 10.07
CA GLU A 288 -24.26 -1.23 11.52
C GLU A 288 -23.44 -2.49 11.84
N LEU A 289 -22.58 -2.41 12.85
CA LEU A 289 -21.88 -3.57 13.39
C LEU A 289 -22.70 -4.19 14.52
N VAL A 290 -22.92 -5.50 14.44
CA VAL A 290 -23.62 -6.28 15.46
C VAL A 290 -22.65 -7.28 16.06
N PHE A 291 -22.31 -7.09 17.33
CA PHE A 291 -21.40 -7.96 18.07
C PHE A 291 -22.16 -9.13 18.68
N SER A 292 -21.69 -10.36 18.41
CA SER A 292 -22.21 -11.60 19.02
C SER A 292 -21.36 -12.06 20.20
N ASN A 293 -20.07 -11.77 20.17
CA ASN A 293 -19.13 -11.97 21.27
C ASN A 293 -18.30 -10.69 21.44
N PHE A 294 -18.04 -10.29 22.68
CA PHE A 294 -17.24 -9.12 22.97
C PHE A 294 -16.63 -9.24 24.36
N THR A 295 -15.33 -9.23 24.44
CA THR A 295 -14.54 -9.11 25.65
C THR A 295 -13.36 -8.21 25.29
N VAL A 296 -13.37 -6.95 25.72
CA VAL A 296 -12.27 -6.02 25.47
C VAL A 296 -11.90 -5.36 26.79
N GLY A 297 -10.83 -5.85 27.42
CA GLY A 297 -10.45 -5.41 28.77
C GLY A 297 -11.28 -6.09 29.88
N ALA A 298 -11.07 -5.66 31.12
CA ALA A 298 -11.62 -6.33 32.30
C ALA A 298 -12.97 -5.78 32.78
N SER A 299 -13.22 -4.48 32.58
CA SER A 299 -14.43 -3.78 33.04
C SER A 299 -15.05 -2.96 31.92
N ALA A 300 -16.36 -2.73 32.02
CA ALA A 300 -17.05 -1.74 31.19
C ALA A 300 -16.84 -0.30 31.70
N ASP A 301 -16.28 -0.15 32.91
CA ASP A 301 -15.97 1.14 33.50
C ASP A 301 -14.63 1.66 32.97
N ASN A 302 -14.66 2.87 32.41
CA ASN A 302 -13.51 3.66 31.98
C ASN A 302 -12.56 2.98 30.96
N CYS A 303 -12.92 3.04 29.68
CA CYS A 303 -12.24 2.40 28.54
C CYS A 303 -10.91 3.08 28.12
N ASP A 304 -10.02 3.35 29.07
CA ASP A 304 -8.77 4.07 28.83
C ASP A 304 -7.59 3.15 28.45
N LYS A 305 -7.65 1.87 28.85
CA LYS A 305 -6.53 0.93 28.67
C LYS A 305 -6.70 0.03 27.46
N SER A 306 -7.76 -0.78 27.47
CA SER A 306 -8.16 -1.60 26.34
C SER A 306 -9.51 -1.14 25.85
N TYR A 307 -9.65 -0.87 24.56
CA TYR A 307 -10.90 -0.39 24.00
C TYR A 307 -11.01 -0.68 22.51
N LEU A 308 -12.25 -0.80 22.04
CA LEU A 308 -12.62 -0.73 20.64
C LEU A 308 -13.23 0.66 20.38
N GLN A 309 -12.77 1.35 19.35
CA GLN A 309 -13.33 2.61 18.88
C GLN A 309 -13.83 2.42 17.45
N ILE A 310 -15.02 2.96 17.15
CA ILE A 310 -15.64 2.90 15.84
C ILE A 310 -15.90 4.34 15.40
N SER A 311 -15.55 4.67 14.15
CA SER A 311 -15.56 6.05 13.63
C SER A 311 -15.96 6.08 12.16
N ASN A 312 -16.57 7.19 11.74
CA ASN A 312 -16.80 7.50 10.32
C ASN A 312 -15.65 8.29 9.68
N ASP A 313 -14.65 8.68 10.48
CA ASP A 313 -13.47 9.42 10.07
C ASP A 313 -12.19 8.61 10.38
N ALA A 314 -11.28 8.55 9.41
CA ALA A 314 -9.98 7.87 9.50
C ALA A 314 -9.08 8.48 10.58
N ALA A 315 -9.21 9.79 10.86
CA ALA A 315 -8.43 10.44 11.90
C ALA A 315 -8.99 10.19 13.31
N TYR A 316 -10.13 9.51 13.43
CA TYR A 316 -10.83 9.28 14.70
C TYR A 316 -11.06 10.59 15.47
N SER A 317 -11.25 11.71 14.76
CA SER A 317 -11.16 13.08 15.30
C SER A 317 -12.47 13.61 15.89
N GLU A 318 -13.46 12.72 16.10
CA GLU A 318 -14.75 13.07 16.69
C GLU A 318 -14.56 13.71 18.07
N GLN A 319 -15.25 14.84 18.33
CA GLN A 319 -15.09 15.62 19.58
C GLN A 319 -15.34 14.80 20.85
N THR A 320 -16.12 13.72 20.75
CA THR A 320 -16.37 12.76 21.83
C THR A 320 -16.19 11.33 21.29
N PRO A 321 -14.97 10.78 21.30
CA PRO A 321 -14.72 9.45 20.76
C PRO A 321 -15.43 8.39 21.60
N ILE A 322 -16.33 7.62 20.97
CA ILE A 322 -17.06 6.56 21.63
C ILE A 322 -16.16 5.31 21.70
N LYS A 323 -15.75 4.95 22.92
CA LYS A 323 -14.92 3.78 23.21
C LYS A 323 -15.76 2.69 23.88
N PHE A 324 -15.54 1.45 23.45
CA PHE A 324 -16.22 0.26 23.96
C PHE A 324 -15.22 -0.66 24.65
N CYS A 325 -15.55 -1.11 25.85
CA CYS A 325 -14.78 -2.07 26.63
C CYS A 325 -15.71 -2.86 27.56
N GLY A 326 -15.21 -3.95 28.13
CA GLY A 326 -15.93 -4.83 29.04
C GLY A 326 -16.19 -6.23 28.48
N PRO A 327 -16.84 -7.09 29.27
CA PRO A 327 -16.98 -8.53 29.00
C PRO A 327 -18.23 -8.91 28.20
N THR A 328 -19.02 -7.93 27.73
CA THR A 328 -20.29 -8.16 27.03
C THR A 328 -20.42 -7.23 25.81
N PRO A 329 -21.15 -7.64 24.76
CA PRO A 329 -21.40 -6.79 23.59
C PRO A 329 -21.92 -5.39 23.97
N PRO A 330 -21.35 -4.31 23.40
CA PRO A 330 -21.78 -2.96 23.71
C PRO A 330 -23.19 -2.67 23.17
N ALA A 331 -23.97 -1.91 23.93
CA ALA A 331 -25.23 -1.35 23.45
C ALA A 331 -24.98 -0.06 22.65
N ASN A 332 -25.88 0.26 21.72
CA ASN A 332 -25.90 1.53 20.97
C ASN A 332 -24.62 1.81 20.15
N VAL A 333 -24.09 0.79 19.47
CA VAL A 333 -22.98 0.97 18.51
C VAL A 333 -23.41 1.95 17.41
N PRO A 334 -22.63 3.00 17.11
CA PRO A 334 -22.97 3.96 16.06
C PRO A 334 -23.00 3.28 14.70
N SER A 335 -23.98 3.66 13.88
CA SER A 335 -24.01 3.26 12.48
C SER A 335 -23.09 4.14 11.65
N SER A 336 -22.70 3.62 10.48
CA SER A 336 -21.96 4.41 9.53
C SER A 336 -22.81 5.54 8.94
N THR A 337 -22.19 6.67 8.66
CA THR A 337 -22.78 7.79 7.91
C THR A 337 -22.53 7.67 6.40
N GLY A 338 -21.68 6.72 5.98
CA GLY A 338 -21.39 6.41 4.60
C GLY A 338 -21.02 4.93 4.40
N HIS A 339 -20.37 4.61 3.29
CA HIS A 339 -20.03 3.24 2.95
C HIS A 339 -18.73 2.73 3.62
N ILE A 340 -18.02 3.59 4.36
CA ILE A 340 -16.77 3.23 5.05
C ILE A 340 -16.96 3.36 6.57
N LEU A 341 -16.43 2.40 7.33
CA LEU A 341 -16.25 2.49 8.78
C LEU A 341 -14.80 2.22 9.15
N TYR A 342 -14.29 2.99 10.11
CA TYR A 342 -12.98 2.80 10.70
C TYR A 342 -13.14 2.18 12.09
N VAL A 343 -12.38 1.12 12.35
CA VAL A 343 -12.41 0.44 13.66
C VAL A 343 -11.00 0.35 14.21
N LYS A 344 -10.80 0.82 15.45
CA LYS A 344 -9.52 0.77 16.16
C LYS A 344 -9.65 -0.05 17.42
N LEU A 345 -8.84 -1.09 17.55
CA LEU A 345 -8.67 -1.86 18.77
C LEU A 345 -7.35 -1.49 19.42
N VAL A 346 -7.40 -1.11 20.69
CA VAL A 346 -6.21 -0.92 21.54
C VAL A 346 -6.25 -1.96 22.65
N VAL A 347 -5.14 -2.67 22.82
CA VAL A 347 -4.95 -3.70 23.85
C VAL A 347 -3.94 -3.21 24.88
N GLY A 348 -4.43 -2.84 26.06
CA GLY A 348 -3.60 -2.46 27.20
C GLY A 348 -2.85 -3.64 27.81
N ALA A 349 -1.78 -3.34 28.57
CA ALA A 349 -0.91 -4.34 29.16
C ALA A 349 -1.55 -5.21 30.25
N ASP A 350 -2.68 -4.77 30.84
CA ASP A 350 -3.25 -5.38 32.03
C ASP A 350 -4.03 -6.69 31.76
N SER A 351 -4.50 -6.92 30.53
CA SER A 351 -5.33 -8.10 30.20
C SER A 351 -5.33 -8.43 28.70
N PRO A 352 -4.16 -8.65 28.07
CA PRO A 352 -4.08 -8.93 26.63
C PRO A 352 -4.75 -10.27 26.24
N GLU A 353 -4.76 -11.24 27.14
CA GLU A 353 -5.45 -12.53 26.96
C GLU A 353 -6.99 -12.42 26.98
N LYS A 354 -7.54 -11.30 27.46
CA LYS A 354 -8.99 -11.03 27.55
C LYS A 354 -9.45 -10.03 26.50
N VAL A 355 -8.87 -10.09 25.31
CA VAL A 355 -9.33 -9.29 24.17
C VAL A 355 -9.77 -10.23 23.06
N THR A 356 -11.07 -10.28 22.83
CA THR A 356 -11.69 -10.95 21.68
C THR A 356 -13.05 -10.34 21.37
N PHE A 357 -13.42 -10.27 20.10
CA PHE A 357 -14.79 -9.98 19.69
C PHE A 357 -15.15 -10.75 18.42
N SER A 358 -16.45 -10.90 18.21
CA SER A 358 -17.04 -11.40 16.97
C SER A 358 -18.18 -10.49 16.56
N ALA A 359 -18.20 -10.09 15.29
CA ALA A 359 -19.19 -9.16 14.76
C ALA A 359 -19.64 -9.55 13.35
N ILE A 360 -20.81 -9.06 12.98
CA ILE A 360 -21.29 -9.04 11.60
C ILE A 360 -21.69 -7.62 11.22
N ALA A 361 -21.54 -7.28 9.93
CA ALA A 361 -22.05 -6.03 9.38
C ALA A 361 -23.44 -6.28 8.82
N LYS A 362 -24.39 -5.38 9.13
CA LYS A 362 -25.72 -5.35 8.53
C LYS A 362 -25.89 -4.05 7.77
N GLU A 363 -26.37 -4.15 6.54
CA GLU A 363 -26.82 -3.00 5.77
C GLU A 363 -28.10 -2.44 6.40
N ARG A 364 -28.15 -1.12 6.57
CA ARG A 364 -29.40 -0.44 6.94
C ARG A 364 -30.16 -0.04 5.69
N PHE A 365 -31.40 -0.51 5.60
CA PHE A 365 -32.37 0.06 4.68
C PHE A 365 -32.81 1.41 5.24
N THR A 366 -32.43 2.50 4.56
CA THR A 366 -33.10 3.78 4.77
C THR A 366 -34.55 3.60 4.32
N GLN A 367 -35.48 3.65 5.28
CA GLN A 367 -36.89 3.82 4.98
C GLN A 367 -37.00 5.18 4.29
N SER A 368 -37.20 5.16 2.97
CA SER A 368 -37.37 6.36 2.18
C SER A 368 -38.74 6.95 2.50
N ASP A 369 -38.76 7.89 3.44
CA ASP A 369 -39.79 8.93 3.39
C ASP A 369 -39.59 9.66 2.05
N GLY A 370 -40.60 9.48 1.20
CA GLY A 370 -40.52 9.78 -0.21
C GLY A 370 -40.23 11.25 -0.49
N VAL A 371 -39.17 11.47 -1.26
CA VAL A 371 -39.17 12.52 -2.28
C VAL A 371 -38.62 11.89 -3.56
N SER A 372 -39.51 11.78 -4.54
CA SER A 372 -39.17 11.44 -5.91
C SER A 372 -38.30 12.54 -6.50
N VAL A 373 -37.10 12.21 -6.93
CA VAL A 373 -36.44 12.93 -8.04
C VAL A 373 -35.87 11.90 -8.99
N ARG A 374 -36.30 12.00 -10.25
CA ARG A 374 -35.90 11.20 -11.40
C ARG A 374 -34.43 11.48 -11.78
N VAL A 375 -33.75 10.40 -12.19
CA VAL A 375 -32.82 10.26 -13.33
C VAL A 375 -31.75 11.34 -13.50
N CYS A 376 -30.48 10.94 -13.32
CA CYS A 376 -29.67 10.37 -14.41
C CYS A 376 -29.02 9.08 -13.92
#